data_AF-A0A432QCL5-F1
#
_entry.id   AF-A0A432QCL5-F1
#
_cell.length_a   1.000
_cell.length_b   1.000
_cell.length_c   1.000
_cell.angle_alpha   90.00
_cell.angle_beta   90.00
_cell.angle_gamma   90.00
#
_symmetry.space_group_name_H-M   'P 1'
#
loop_
_entity.id
_entity.type
_entity.pdbx_description
1 polymer ?
#
loop_
_entity_poly.entity_id
_entity_poly.type
_entity_poly.pdbx_seq_one_letter_code
_entity_poly.pdbx_strand_id
1 'polypeptide(L)'
;DLKQYADGRIFTGRQAKKLKLVDRLGNIQDAIKEAKKLAGLEGKTVMVIRLRKEEGLLQKMLDSKISTGELISFPRFYYLMSF
;
A
#
# COMPACT_ATOMS: atom_id res chain seq x y z
N ASP A 1 -3.73 -6.12 23.99
CA ASP A 1 -4.16 -7.21 23.08
C ASP A 1 -4.44 -6.73 21.66
N LEU A 2 -3.61 -7.17 20.70
CA LEU A 2 -3.84 -7.00 19.25
C LEU A 2 -4.72 -8.09 18.64
N LYS A 3 -4.86 -9.24 19.31
CA LYS A 3 -5.60 -10.43 18.81
C LYS A 3 -7.04 -10.12 18.43
N GLN A 4 -7.70 -9.21 19.14
CA GLN A 4 -9.08 -8.78 18.87
C GLN A 4 -9.28 -8.08 17.51
N TYR A 5 -8.21 -7.58 16.89
CA TYR A 5 -8.25 -6.89 15.59
C TYR A 5 -7.71 -7.75 14.44
N ALA A 6 -7.21 -8.96 14.74
CA ALA A 6 -6.51 -9.83 13.79
C ALA A 6 -7.45 -10.90 13.19
N ASP A 7 -8.67 -10.52 12.85
CA ASP A 7 -9.73 -11.40 12.34
C ASP A 7 -9.96 -11.28 10.82
N GLY A 8 -9.11 -10.53 10.13
CA GLY A 8 -9.15 -10.37 8.67
C GLY A 8 -10.03 -9.22 8.17
N ARG A 9 -10.66 -8.44 9.05
CA ARG A 9 -11.47 -7.28 8.63
C ARG A 9 -10.62 -6.15 8.05
N ILE A 10 -11.22 -5.39 7.13
CA ILE A 10 -10.59 -4.22 6.52
C ILE A 10 -10.79 -2.99 7.42
N PHE A 11 -9.72 -2.20 7.61
CA PHE A 11 -9.77 -0.92 8.29
C PHE A 11 -9.42 0.22 7.34
N THR A 12 -10.17 1.32 7.42
CA THR A 12 -9.72 2.58 6.83
C THR A 12 -8.46 3.07 7.55
N GLY A 13 -7.63 3.86 6.87
CA GLY A 13 -6.45 4.45 7.51
C GLY A 13 -6.79 5.22 8.80
N ARG A 14 -7.94 5.90 8.84
CA ARG A 14 -8.38 6.66 10.04
C ARG A 14 -8.71 5.72 11.21
N GLN A 15 -9.37 4.59 10.96
CA GLN A 15 -9.64 3.58 11.98
C GLN A 15 -8.33 2.95 12.45
N ALA A 16 -7.44 2.57 11.52
CA ALA A 16 -6.14 1.99 11.85
C ALA A 16 -5.30 2.93 12.74
N LYS A 17 -5.31 4.24 12.47
CA LYS A 17 -4.61 5.23 13.31
C LYS A 17 -5.18 5.32 14.72
N LYS A 18 -6.52 5.30 14.89
CA LYS A 18 -7.17 5.30 16.21
C LYS A 18 -6.79 4.06 17.03
N LEU A 19 -6.65 2.92 16.36
CA LEU A 19 -6.24 1.64 16.95
C LEU A 19 -4.71 1.51 17.10
N LYS A 20 -3.93 2.53 16.73
CA LYS A 20 -2.46 2.52 16.71
C LYS A 20 -1.85 1.39 15.88
N LEU A 21 -2.56 0.94 14.84
CA LEU A 21 -2.05 -0.02 13.86
C LEU A 21 -1.13 0.65 12.82
N VAL A 22 -1.23 1.98 12.69
CA VAL A 22 -0.35 2.81 11.85
C VAL A 22 0.02 4.07 12.62
N ASP A 23 1.21 4.60 12.36
CA ASP A 23 1.73 5.79 13.08
C ASP A 23 1.06 7.09 12.61
N ARG A 24 0.92 7.26 11.28
CA ARG A 24 0.45 8.51 10.67
C ARG A 24 -0.39 8.26 9.42
N LEU A 25 -1.28 9.20 9.15
CA LEU A 25 -1.99 9.33 7.88
C LEU A 25 -1.23 10.28 6.97
N GLY A 26 -1.03 9.87 5.73
CA GLY A 26 -0.35 10.68 4.72
C GLY A 26 -0.33 9.95 3.39
N ASN A 27 0.33 10.56 2.42
CA ASN A 27 0.60 9.97 1.11
C ASN A 27 2.05 9.46 1.04
N ILE A 28 2.47 9.03 -0.16
CA ILE A 28 3.83 8.54 -0.39
C ILE A 28 4.91 9.61 -0.14
N GLN A 29 4.62 10.89 -0.42
CA GLN A 29 5.58 11.98 -0.22
C GLN A 29 5.82 12.22 1.27
N ASP A 30 4.78 12.11 2.10
CA ASP A 30 4.90 12.19 3.55
C ASP A 30 5.77 11.05 4.10
N ALA A 31 5.63 9.84 3.54
CA ALA A 31 6.46 8.69 3.91
C ALA A 31 7.94 8.90 3.52
N ILE A 32 8.20 9.41 2.31
CA ILE A 32 9.57 9.71 1.84
C ILE A 32 10.21 10.79 2.72
N LYS A 33 9.47 11.86 3.04
CA LYS A 33 9.96 12.95 3.89
C LYS A 33 10.33 12.44 5.28
N GLU A 34 9.48 11.60 5.89
CA GLU A 34 9.77 11.02 7.19
C GLU A 34 11.00 10.09 7.14
N ALA A 35 11.11 9.26 6.11
CA ALA A 35 12.26 8.39 5.92
C ALA A 35 13.57 9.18 5.77
N LYS A 36 13.55 10.30 5.00
CA LYS A 36 14.71 11.20 4.89
C LYS A 36 15.11 11.78 6.24
N LYS A 37 14.13 12.25 7.03
CA LYS A 37 14.36 12.80 8.36
C LYS A 37 15.01 11.77 9.28
N LEU A 38 14.44 10.57 9.35
CA LEU A 38 14.98 9.48 10.18
C LEU A 38 16.38 9.03 9.74
N ALA A 39 16.68 9.10 8.44
CA ALA A 39 17.99 8.78 7.89
C ALA A 39 19.01 9.94 7.96
N GLY A 40 18.63 11.13 8.47
CA GLY A 40 19.51 12.30 8.49
C GLY A 40 19.86 12.85 7.09
N LEU A 41 18.98 12.65 6.11
CA LEU A 41 19.14 13.06 4.71
C LEU A 41 18.29 14.29 4.35
N GLU A 42 17.93 15.11 5.34
CA GLU A 42 17.20 16.35 5.11
C GLU A 42 17.99 17.27 4.16
N GLY A 43 17.28 17.91 3.22
CA GLY A 43 17.90 18.75 2.19
C GLY A 43 18.63 18.00 1.07
N LYS A 44 18.80 16.67 1.16
CA LYS A 44 19.45 15.88 0.11
C LYS A 44 18.44 15.37 -0.93
N THR A 45 18.88 15.35 -2.18
CA THR A 45 18.20 14.62 -3.25
C THR A 45 18.37 13.13 -3.00
N VAL A 46 17.26 12.40 -2.90
CA VAL A 46 17.28 10.93 -2.75
C VAL A 46 16.55 10.33 -3.93
N MET A 47 17.10 9.25 -4.48
CA MET A 47 16.44 8.47 -5.51
C MET A 47 15.53 7.45 -4.83
N VAL A 48 14.23 7.53 -5.11
CA VAL A 48 13.25 6.55 -4.62
C VAL A 48 13.06 5.49 -5.68
N ILE A 49 13.58 4.29 -5.44
CA ILE A 49 13.39 3.14 -6.32
C ILE A 49 12.18 2.32 -5.86
N ARG A 50 11.31 1.93 -6.80
CA ARG A 50 10.28 0.93 -6.55
C ARG A 50 10.86 -0.43 -6.86
N LEU A 51 11.16 -1.21 -5.83
CA LEU A 51 11.56 -2.60 -6.00
C LEU A 51 10.35 -3.39 -6.50
N ARG A 52 10.35 -3.73 -7.78
CA ARG A 52 9.41 -4.72 -8.30
C ARG A 52 10.00 -6.09 -7.98
N LYS A 53 9.21 -6.98 -7.37
CA LYS A 53 9.58 -8.39 -7.28
C LYS A 53 9.69 -8.89 -8.72
N GLU A 54 10.87 -9.35 -9.13
CA GLU A 54 10.99 -10.02 -10.42
C GLU A 54 10.12 -11.27 -10.37
N GLU A 55 9.05 -11.24 -11.15
CA GLU A 55 8.20 -12.40 -11.35
C GLU A 55 9.06 -13.49 -12.02
N GLY A 56 9.00 -14.72 -11.51
CA GLY A 56 9.71 -15.84 -12.10
C GLY A 56 9.28 -16.06 -13.55
N LEU A 57 10.14 -16.67 -14.37
CA LEU A 57 9.86 -16.88 -15.80
C LEU A 57 8.49 -17.56 -16.06
N LEU A 58 8.10 -18.49 -15.18
CA LEU A 58 6.79 -19.17 -15.24
C LEU A 58 5.61 -18.21 -15.07
N GLN A 59 5.72 -17.24 -14.15
CA GLN A 59 4.68 -16.25 -13.90
C GLN A 59 4.53 -15.30 -15.08
N LYS A 60 5.65 -14.86 -15.68
CA LYS A 60 5.64 -14.02 -16.90
C LYS A 60 4.97 -14.72 -18.10
N MET A 61 5.18 -16.04 -18.26
CA MET A 61 4.52 -16.83 -19.30
C MET A 61 3.04 -17.04 -19.04
N LEU A 62 2.64 -17.27 -17.78
CA LEU A 62 1.24 -17.51 -17.40
C LEU A 62 0.37 -16.24 -17.52
N ASP A 63 0.88 -15.09 -17.08
CA ASP A 63 0.19 -13.79 -17.21
C ASP A 63 0.01 -13.38 -18.67
N SER A 64 0.90 -13.79 -19.58
CA SER A 64 0.76 -13.50 -21.03
C SER A 64 -0.42 -14.22 -21.69
N LYS A 65 -0.96 -15.27 -21.06
CA LYS A 65 -2.04 -16.10 -21.61
C LYS A 65 -3.36 -15.99 -20.84
N ILE A 66 -3.32 -15.47 -19.62
CA ILE A 66 -4.50 -15.34 -18.75
C ILE A 66 -4.50 -13.91 -18.21
N SER A 67 -5.48 -13.13 -18.66
CA SER A 67 -5.81 -11.81 -18.09
C SER A 67 -6.37 -11.98 -16.67
N THR A 68 -5.54 -12.45 -15.72
CA THR A 68 -5.92 -12.72 -14.33
C THR A 68 -6.33 -11.44 -13.59
N GLY A 69 -5.98 -10.27 -14.14
CA GLY A 69 -6.38 -8.95 -13.63
C GLY A 69 -7.87 -8.65 -13.68
N GLU A 70 -8.65 -9.35 -14.52
CA GLU A 70 -10.11 -9.18 -14.59
C GLU A 70 -10.87 -10.11 -13.63
N LEU A 71 -10.26 -11.25 -13.25
CA LEU A 71 -10.93 -12.28 -12.45
C LEU A 71 -10.87 -12.03 -10.93
N ILE A 72 -9.97 -11.15 -10.46
CA ILE A 72 -9.83 -10.80 -9.05
C ILE A 72 -10.19 -9.33 -8.83
N SER A 73 -11.48 -9.00 -8.96
CA SER A 73 -12.00 -7.70 -8.57
C SER A 73 -12.06 -7.61 -7.04
N PHE A 74 -10.99 -7.13 -6.41
CA PHE A 74 -11.05 -6.76 -5.00
C PHE A 74 -12.01 -5.57 -4.85
N PRO A 75 -13.03 -5.65 -3.98
CA PRO A 75 -13.95 -4.55 -3.77
C PRO A 75 -13.18 -3.32 -3.29
N ARG A 76 -13.15 -2.28 -4.12
CA ARG A 76 -12.63 -0.96 -3.76
C ARG A 76 -13.77 -0.05 -3.34
N PHE A 77 -13.45 0.97 -2.53
CA PHE A 77 -14.38 2.05 -2.27
C PHE A 77 -14.50 2.90 -3.54
N TYR A 78 -15.72 3.01 -4.08
CA TYR A 78 -16.05 3.88 -5.20
C TYR A 78 -16.81 5.09 -4.69
N TYR A 79 -16.43 6.28 -5.17
CA TYR A 79 -17.24 7.48 -4.97
C TYR A 79 -18.30 7.51 -6.06
N LEU A 80 -19.52 7.08 -5.72
CA LEU A 80 -20.68 7.24 -6.60
C LEU A 80 -21.32 8.60 -6.26
N MET A 81 -21.26 9.55 -7.20
CA MET A 81 -22.05 10.77 -7.08
C MET A 81 -23.51 10.42 -7.34
N SER A 82 -24.37 10.61 -6.33
CA SER A 82 -25.80 10.70 -6.54
C SER A 82 -26.10 12.14 -6.93
N PHE A 83 -26.62 12.33 -8.13
CA PHE A 83 -27.29 13.58 -8.52
C PHE A 83 -28.75 13.52 -8.07
#